data_AF-A0AA96ZGD0-F1
#
_entry.id   AF-A0AA96ZGD0-F1
#
_cell.length_a   1.000
_cell.length_b   1.000
_cell.length_c   1.000
_cell.angle_alpha   90.00
_cell.angle_beta   90.00
_cell.angle_gamma   90.00
#
_symmetry.space_group_name_H-M   'P 1'
#
loop_
_entity.id
_entity.type
_entity.pdbx_description
1 polymer ?
#
loop_
_entity_poly.entity_id
_entity_poly.type
_entity_poly.pdbx_seq_one_letter_code
_entity_poly.pdbx_strand_id
1 'polypeptide(L)'
;MTDTPLGTAPAAVPATVPARAGARREALRRRLGLAAMVACLPYLTLKLLWVLGADVGVVDLHGTGRGTWVAVNLVTFLMDATAALIAYLLTRPGGPRVRTWLLALPMWMASGLLSVIMLAVPLGAAQPLFGGPNPFRDQDGFLEPWVYGVVYGGFIVEGAVLMGAFGLYLHDRHGPLLHAPATAFARRLPAPARTAALAAAGLLAATGAVHLAWACGARFGLTAERLAELDGTARLTQGVQGVLALAAAVGTVVAVRGLTRARVRLPLAAACVGSAAAFGWGGLLGDLGALARNAQHPSSAFMIAVYAAETAAGLLALGAGLTGLPAANRSTVGEASEAGEADEAGGAAGAGAGEGAGRP
;
A
#
# COMPACT_ATOMS: atom_id res chain seq x y z
N MET A 1 -7.98 -53.28 -50.69
CA MET A 1 -7.01 -53.39 -49.59
C MET A 1 -6.50 -51.99 -49.30
N THR A 2 -6.93 -51.45 -48.17
CA THR A 2 -6.76 -50.07 -47.71
C THR A 2 -5.47 -49.95 -46.92
N ASP A 3 -4.56 -49.05 -47.31
CA ASP A 3 -3.48 -48.58 -46.44
C ASP A 3 -3.63 -47.08 -46.21
N THR A 4 -4.07 -46.75 -45.01
CA THR A 4 -4.23 -45.40 -44.47
C THR A 4 -2.90 -44.98 -43.84
N PRO A 5 -2.29 -43.83 -44.21
CA PRO A 5 -1.13 -43.34 -43.49
C PRO A 5 -1.55 -42.78 -42.13
N LEU A 6 -0.88 -43.25 -41.08
CA LEU A 6 -1.04 -42.84 -39.69
C LEU A 6 -0.79 -41.34 -39.55
N GLY A 7 -1.76 -40.65 -38.95
CA GLY A 7 -1.73 -39.21 -38.70
C GLY A 7 -0.52 -38.79 -37.87
N THR A 8 0.20 -37.79 -38.38
CA THR A 8 1.16 -37.00 -37.63
C THR A 8 0.47 -36.35 -36.44
N ALA A 9 0.96 -36.63 -35.23
CA ALA A 9 0.54 -35.93 -34.02
C ALA A 9 0.68 -34.40 -34.22
N PRO A 10 -0.31 -33.59 -33.83
CA PRO A 10 -0.21 -32.15 -33.97
C PRO A 10 0.98 -31.65 -33.15
N ALA A 11 1.95 -31.04 -33.83
CA ALA A 11 3.08 -30.38 -33.20
C ALA A 11 2.54 -29.36 -32.19
N ALA A 12 2.95 -29.49 -30.93
CA ALA A 12 2.58 -28.55 -29.87
C ALA A 12 3.02 -27.14 -30.30
N VAL A 13 2.06 -26.30 -30.66
CA VAL A 13 2.31 -24.91 -31.04
C VAL A 13 3.02 -24.23 -29.88
N PRO A 14 4.24 -23.70 -30.06
CA PRO A 14 4.97 -23.06 -28.97
C PRO A 14 4.16 -21.86 -28.48
N ALA A 15 3.71 -21.91 -27.22
CA ALA A 15 3.02 -20.80 -26.60
C ALA A 15 3.80 -19.48 -26.83
N THR A 16 3.11 -18.48 -27.36
CA THR A 16 3.69 -17.18 -27.68
C THR A 16 4.32 -16.55 -26.44
N VAL A 17 5.40 -15.78 -26.62
CA VAL A 17 6.14 -15.10 -25.52
C VAL A 17 5.22 -14.35 -24.53
N PRO A 18 4.13 -13.67 -24.95
CA PRO A 18 3.18 -13.01 -24.06
C PRO A 18 2.46 -13.98 -23.10
N ALA A 19 2.05 -15.16 -23.59
CA ALA A 19 1.36 -16.16 -22.79
C ALA A 19 2.27 -16.74 -21.69
N ARG A 20 3.56 -16.96 -22.00
CA ARG A 20 4.55 -17.43 -21.01
C ARG A 20 4.87 -16.39 -19.95
N ALA A 21 4.95 -15.11 -20.33
CA ALA A 21 5.17 -14.02 -19.39
C ALA A 21 4.00 -13.85 -18.41
N GLY A 22 2.76 -13.99 -18.89
CA GLY A 22 1.55 -14.00 -18.05
C GLY A 22 1.56 -15.15 -17.03
N ALA A 23 1.83 -16.37 -17.49
CA ALA A 23 1.87 -17.55 -16.61
C ALA A 23 2.95 -17.46 -15.51
N ARG A 24 4.16 -16.99 -15.85
CA ARG A 24 5.24 -16.78 -14.86
C ARG A 24 4.85 -15.78 -13.79
N ARG A 25 4.19 -14.70 -14.18
CA ARG A 25 3.76 -13.64 -13.26
C ARG A 25 2.66 -14.11 -12.33
N GLU A 26 1.70 -14.88 -12.85
CA GLU A 26 0.67 -15.51 -12.02
C GLU A 26 1.30 -16.45 -10.99
N ALA A 27 2.27 -17.28 -11.39
CA ALA A 27 2.98 -18.16 -10.47
C ALA A 27 3.73 -17.38 -9.38
N LEU A 28 4.40 -16.29 -9.74
CA LEU A 28 5.08 -15.41 -8.77
C LEU A 28 4.08 -14.78 -7.79
N ARG A 29 2.96 -14.22 -8.30
CA ARG A 29 1.91 -13.64 -7.45
C ARG A 29 1.39 -14.65 -6.42
N ARG A 30 1.16 -15.91 -6.84
CA ARG A 30 0.73 -16.99 -5.95
C ARG A 30 1.75 -17.30 -4.86
N ARG A 31 3.04 -17.39 -5.23
CA ARG A 31 4.12 -17.64 -4.27
C ARG A 31 4.24 -16.51 -3.24
N LEU A 32 4.13 -15.26 -3.69
CA LEU A 32 4.16 -14.09 -2.82
C LEU A 32 2.95 -14.06 -1.86
N GLY A 33 1.74 -14.37 -2.36
CA GLY A 33 0.56 -14.49 -1.49
C GLY A 33 0.68 -15.63 -0.47
N LEU A 34 1.25 -16.79 -0.86
CA LEU A 34 1.55 -17.88 0.08
C LEU A 34 2.58 -17.46 1.13
N ALA A 35 3.63 -16.77 0.72
CA ALA A 35 4.64 -16.25 1.64
C ALA A 35 4.04 -15.23 2.62
N ALA A 36 3.10 -14.38 2.18
CA ALA A 36 2.42 -13.42 3.06
C ALA A 36 1.64 -14.16 4.16
N MET A 37 0.86 -15.18 3.77
CA MET A 37 0.10 -15.98 4.72
C MET A 37 1.02 -16.70 5.72
N VAL A 38 2.17 -17.22 5.29
CA VAL A 38 3.12 -17.87 6.20
C VAL A 38 3.77 -16.84 7.14
N ALA A 39 4.11 -15.66 6.63
CA ALA A 39 4.76 -14.61 7.40
C ALA A 39 3.87 -14.06 8.54
N CYS A 40 2.55 -14.04 8.35
CA CYS A 40 1.61 -13.54 9.35
C CYS A 40 1.25 -14.59 10.44
N LEU A 41 1.48 -15.89 10.21
CA LEU A 41 1.08 -16.96 11.15
C LEU A 41 1.64 -16.77 12.58
N PRO A 42 2.92 -16.44 12.80
CA PRO A 42 3.45 -16.29 14.15
C PRO A 42 2.74 -15.16 14.90
N TYR A 43 2.51 -14.02 14.25
CA TYR A 43 1.85 -12.87 14.86
C TYR A 43 0.36 -13.13 15.13
N LEU A 44 -0.37 -13.71 14.18
CA LEU A 44 -1.76 -14.12 14.38
C LEU A 44 -1.91 -15.11 15.53
N THR A 45 -0.95 -16.05 15.66
CA THR A 45 -0.94 -17.02 16.75
C THR A 45 -0.74 -16.33 18.10
N LEU A 46 0.23 -15.41 18.21
CA LEU A 46 0.45 -14.63 19.44
C LEU A 46 -0.79 -13.83 19.83
N LYS A 47 -1.38 -13.12 18.86
CA LYS A 47 -2.58 -12.32 19.11
C LYS A 47 -3.77 -13.18 19.55
N LEU A 48 -3.96 -14.35 18.93
CA LEU A 48 -4.99 -15.30 19.33
C LEU A 48 -4.74 -15.81 20.76
N LEU A 49 -3.51 -16.19 21.09
CA LEU A 49 -3.14 -16.62 22.44
C LEU A 49 -3.44 -15.53 23.49
N TRP A 50 -3.07 -14.28 23.21
CA TRP A 50 -3.36 -13.14 24.09
C TRP A 50 -4.85 -12.87 24.26
N VAL A 51 -5.65 -13.01 23.19
CA VAL A 51 -7.12 -12.90 23.25
C VAL A 51 -7.75 -14.03 24.07
N LEU A 52 -7.20 -15.24 23.97
CA LEU A 52 -7.61 -16.41 24.74
C LEU A 52 -7.10 -16.39 26.20
N GLY A 53 -6.34 -15.36 26.57
CA GLY A 53 -5.89 -15.12 27.93
C GLY A 53 -4.55 -15.76 28.28
N ALA A 54 -3.80 -16.30 27.33
CA ALA A 54 -2.43 -16.74 27.56
C ALA A 54 -1.47 -15.54 27.51
N ASP A 55 -0.48 -15.50 28.41
CA ASP A 55 0.47 -14.38 28.55
C ASP A 55 1.84 -14.68 27.93
N VAL A 56 1.86 -15.43 26.82
CA VAL A 56 3.10 -15.82 26.14
C VAL A 56 3.88 -14.58 25.71
N GLY A 57 5.09 -14.42 26.23
CA GLY A 57 5.96 -13.30 25.93
C GLY A 57 5.52 -11.96 26.54
N VAL A 58 4.50 -11.94 27.40
CA VAL A 58 4.09 -10.75 28.16
C VAL A 58 4.88 -10.71 29.45
N VAL A 59 5.47 -9.56 29.77
CA VAL A 59 6.27 -9.35 30.98
C VAL A 59 5.48 -8.53 31.99
N ASP A 60 5.07 -7.32 31.62
CA ASP A 60 4.24 -6.44 32.44
C ASP A 60 3.28 -5.65 31.55
N LEU A 61 2.02 -5.53 31.96
CA LEU A 61 1.00 -4.74 31.25
C LEU A 61 1.02 -3.26 31.65
N HIS A 62 1.87 -2.85 32.59
CA HIS A 62 2.04 -1.46 33.06
C HIS A 62 0.70 -0.81 33.46
N GLY A 63 -0.16 -1.58 34.15
CA GLY A 63 -1.50 -1.13 34.57
C GLY A 63 -2.56 -1.12 33.45
N THR A 64 -2.25 -1.60 32.25
CA THR A 64 -3.24 -1.81 31.18
C THR A 64 -4.25 -2.87 31.62
N GLY A 65 -5.52 -2.48 31.74
CA GLY A 65 -6.60 -3.39 32.12
C GLY A 65 -6.75 -4.56 31.14
N ARG A 66 -7.09 -5.75 31.65
CA ARG A 66 -7.20 -6.98 30.84
C ARG A 66 -8.19 -6.85 29.69
N GLY A 67 -9.30 -6.14 29.89
CA GLY A 67 -10.29 -5.87 28.85
C GLY A 67 -9.70 -5.07 27.69
N THR A 68 -8.94 -4.01 27.99
CA THR A 68 -8.24 -3.19 26.98
C THR A 68 -7.19 -4.01 26.24
N TRP A 69 -6.41 -4.81 26.95
CA TRP A 69 -5.43 -5.72 26.36
C TRP A 69 -6.08 -6.67 25.36
N VAL A 70 -7.16 -7.35 25.74
CA VAL A 70 -7.89 -8.27 24.85
C VAL A 70 -8.49 -7.51 23.66
N ALA A 71 -9.10 -6.34 23.88
CA ALA A 71 -9.73 -5.56 22.82
C ALA A 71 -8.73 -5.11 21.75
N VAL A 72 -7.58 -4.55 22.15
CA VAL A 72 -6.53 -4.11 21.21
C VAL A 72 -5.95 -5.30 20.43
N ASN A 73 -5.73 -6.43 21.10
CA ASN A 73 -5.23 -7.63 20.45
C ASN A 73 -6.25 -8.26 19.49
N LEU A 74 -7.54 -8.22 19.82
CA LEU A 74 -8.60 -8.67 18.92
C LEU A 74 -8.70 -7.80 17.67
N VAL A 75 -8.68 -6.47 17.83
CA VAL A 75 -8.72 -5.54 16.69
C VAL A 75 -7.53 -5.76 15.78
N THR A 76 -6.32 -5.83 16.34
CA THR A 76 -5.09 -6.03 15.57
C THR A 76 -5.00 -7.44 14.95
N PHE A 77 -5.56 -8.46 15.59
CA PHE A 77 -5.75 -9.78 14.99
C PHE A 77 -6.66 -9.72 13.75
N LEU A 78 -7.80 -9.04 13.84
CA LEU A 78 -8.75 -8.93 12.73
C LEU A 78 -8.17 -8.16 11.54
N MET A 79 -7.38 -7.11 11.82
CA MET A 79 -6.66 -6.36 10.79
C MET A 79 -5.72 -7.27 10.00
N ASP A 80 -4.92 -8.07 10.70
CA ASP A 80 -3.92 -8.93 10.08
C ASP A 80 -4.52 -10.19 9.44
N ALA A 81 -5.58 -10.74 10.05
CA ALA A 81 -6.37 -11.81 9.45
C ALA A 81 -7.02 -11.36 8.12
N THR A 82 -7.38 -10.08 8.01
CA THR A 82 -7.85 -9.49 6.74
C THR A 82 -6.72 -9.43 5.71
N ALA A 83 -5.50 -9.08 6.10
CA ALA A 83 -4.33 -9.11 5.22
C ALA A 83 -4.04 -10.54 4.73
N ALA A 84 -4.07 -11.53 5.63
CA ALA A 84 -3.94 -12.95 5.30
C ALA A 84 -5.04 -13.44 4.35
N LEU A 85 -6.30 -13.04 4.56
CA LEU A 85 -7.41 -13.35 3.67
C LEU A 85 -7.18 -12.75 2.28
N ILE A 86 -6.72 -11.51 2.20
CA ILE A 86 -6.40 -10.87 0.93
C ILE A 86 -5.25 -11.58 0.22
N ALA A 87 -4.19 -11.95 0.96
CA ALA A 87 -3.10 -12.73 0.43
C ALA A 87 -3.60 -14.03 -0.21
N TYR A 88 -4.47 -14.76 0.50
CA TYR A 88 -5.16 -15.94 -0.04
C TYR A 88 -5.96 -15.64 -1.31
N LEU A 89 -6.73 -14.55 -1.33
CA LEU A 89 -7.50 -14.16 -2.51
C LEU A 89 -6.60 -13.86 -3.73
N LEU A 90 -5.41 -13.29 -3.50
CA LEU A 90 -4.41 -13.02 -4.55
C LEU A 90 -3.77 -14.30 -5.11
N THR A 91 -3.82 -15.43 -4.39
CA THR A 91 -3.34 -16.72 -4.91
C THR A 91 -4.34 -17.43 -5.82
N ARG A 92 -5.56 -16.92 -5.97
CA ARG A 92 -6.59 -17.54 -6.82
C ARG A 92 -6.25 -17.39 -8.32
N PRO A 93 -6.55 -18.40 -9.16
CA PRO A 93 -6.41 -18.29 -10.61
C PRO A 93 -7.22 -17.12 -11.16
N GLY A 94 -6.60 -16.28 -12.00
CA GLY A 94 -7.25 -15.07 -12.54
C GLY A 94 -7.45 -13.93 -11.52
N GLY A 95 -6.99 -14.10 -10.28
CA GLY A 95 -7.07 -13.08 -9.22
C GLY A 95 -8.43 -13.02 -8.50
N PRO A 96 -8.56 -12.12 -7.50
CA PRO A 96 -9.79 -11.95 -6.74
C PRO A 96 -10.99 -11.58 -7.63
N ARG A 97 -12.11 -12.29 -7.42
CA ARG A 97 -13.43 -11.99 -8.04
C ARG A 97 -14.34 -11.16 -7.14
N VAL A 98 -13.77 -10.44 -6.18
CA VAL A 98 -14.51 -9.56 -5.27
C VAL A 98 -14.62 -8.15 -5.85
N ARG A 99 -15.56 -7.35 -5.32
CA ARG A 99 -15.66 -5.93 -5.67
C ARG A 99 -14.34 -5.24 -5.36
N THR A 100 -13.80 -4.46 -6.30
CA THR A 100 -12.45 -3.87 -6.19
C THR A 100 -12.25 -3.08 -4.90
N TRP A 101 -13.27 -2.39 -4.40
CA TRP A 101 -13.17 -1.61 -3.17
C TRP A 101 -12.96 -2.47 -1.90
N LEU A 102 -13.48 -3.70 -1.87
CA LEU A 102 -13.27 -4.64 -0.75
C LEU A 102 -11.80 -5.09 -0.64
N LEU A 103 -11.06 -5.02 -1.75
CA LEU A 103 -9.63 -5.30 -1.78
C LEU A 103 -8.82 -4.02 -1.62
N ALA A 104 -9.20 -2.94 -2.31
CA ALA A 104 -8.46 -1.70 -2.37
C ALA A 104 -8.39 -0.99 -1.02
N LEU A 105 -9.47 -0.95 -0.25
CA LEU A 105 -9.49 -0.24 1.04
C LEU A 105 -8.58 -0.93 2.08
N PRO A 106 -8.68 -2.25 2.33
CA PRO A 106 -7.77 -2.88 3.27
C PRO A 106 -6.33 -2.92 2.76
N MET A 107 -6.10 -3.07 1.45
CA MET A 107 -4.74 -2.97 0.88
C MET A 107 -4.14 -1.58 0.98
N TRP A 108 -4.96 -0.53 0.80
CA TRP A 108 -4.55 0.86 1.02
C TRP A 108 -4.12 1.02 2.48
N MET A 109 -4.98 0.66 3.44
CA MET A 109 -4.65 0.71 4.86
C MET A 109 -3.38 -0.09 5.21
N ALA A 110 -3.30 -1.36 4.79
CA ALA A 110 -2.15 -2.23 5.04
C ALA A 110 -0.86 -1.64 4.44
N SER A 111 -0.93 -1.05 3.25
CA SER A 111 0.24 -0.43 2.63
C SER A 111 0.78 0.74 3.45
N GLY A 112 -0.08 1.57 4.03
CA GLY A 112 0.30 2.68 4.89
C GLY A 112 0.91 2.23 6.21
N LEU A 113 0.22 1.31 6.89
CA LEU A 113 0.65 0.79 8.19
C LEU A 113 2.00 0.06 8.07
N LEU A 114 2.10 -0.89 7.14
CA LEU A 114 3.29 -1.71 6.97
C LEU A 114 4.48 -0.90 6.43
N SER A 115 4.27 0.09 5.56
CA SER A 115 5.39 0.87 5.00
C SER A 115 6.16 1.65 6.07
N VAL A 116 5.46 2.19 7.09
CA VAL A 116 6.15 2.84 8.21
C VAL A 116 7.00 1.82 8.98
N ILE A 117 6.48 0.62 9.26
CA ILE A 117 7.23 -0.45 9.96
C ILE A 117 8.43 -0.89 9.12
N MET A 118 8.22 -1.14 7.83
CA MET A 118 9.24 -1.56 6.87
C MET A 118 10.38 -0.57 6.70
N LEU A 119 10.18 0.70 7.05
CA LEU A 119 11.21 1.73 7.00
C LEU A 119 11.79 2.04 8.38
N ALA A 120 10.93 2.29 9.37
CA ALA A 120 11.35 2.72 10.70
C ALA A 120 12.08 1.60 11.46
N VAL A 121 11.62 0.35 11.38
CA VAL A 121 12.25 -0.73 12.16
C VAL A 121 13.66 -1.05 11.65
N PRO A 122 13.92 -1.26 10.34
CA PRO A 122 15.29 -1.50 9.87
C PRO A 122 16.24 -0.33 10.14
N LEU A 123 15.75 0.91 10.00
CA LEU A 123 16.55 2.10 10.34
C LEU A 123 16.83 2.18 11.85
N GLY A 124 15.87 1.82 12.70
CA GLY A 124 16.01 1.74 14.15
C GLY A 124 17.00 0.66 14.56
N ALA A 125 16.94 -0.50 13.91
CA ALA A 125 17.84 -1.63 14.12
C ALA A 125 19.30 -1.30 13.77
N ALA A 126 19.52 -0.29 12.93
CA ALA A 126 20.86 0.22 12.61
C ALA A 126 21.38 1.27 13.62
N GLN A 127 20.53 1.83 14.49
CA GLN A 127 20.95 2.84 15.49
C GLN A 127 22.06 2.36 16.44
N PRO A 128 22.12 1.08 16.88
CA PRO A 128 23.23 0.59 17.70
C PRO A 128 24.60 0.70 17.04
N LEU A 129 24.68 0.71 15.70
CA LEU A 129 25.94 0.94 14.96
C LEU A 129 26.49 2.35 15.19
N PHE A 130 25.65 3.26 15.68
CA PHE A 130 25.97 4.66 15.99
C PHE A 130 25.81 4.97 17.49
N GLY A 131 25.76 3.94 18.34
CA GLY A 131 25.60 4.09 19.79
C GLY A 131 24.17 4.45 20.26
N GLY A 132 23.16 4.27 19.41
CA GLY A 132 21.74 4.45 19.76
C GLY A 132 21.06 3.17 20.27
N PRO A 133 19.77 3.27 20.67
CA PRO A 133 19.00 2.14 21.21
C PRO A 133 18.68 1.09 20.14
N ASN A 134 18.44 -0.15 20.57
CA ASN A 134 18.00 -1.26 19.73
C ASN A 134 16.48 -1.51 19.91
N PRO A 135 15.66 -1.35 18.85
CA PRO A 135 14.20 -1.52 18.94
C PRO A 135 13.74 -2.95 19.27
N PHE A 136 14.61 -3.95 19.19
CA PHE A 136 14.30 -5.34 19.53
C PHE A 136 14.71 -5.73 20.96
N ARG A 137 15.54 -4.93 21.62
CA ARG A 137 16.09 -5.26 22.96
C ARG A 137 15.77 -4.20 24.00
N ASP A 138 15.88 -2.94 23.62
CA ASP A 138 15.82 -1.80 24.54
C ASP A 138 14.39 -1.24 24.59
N GLN A 139 13.45 -2.11 24.91
CA GLN A 139 12.03 -1.77 25.08
C GLN A 139 11.72 -1.61 26.58
N ASP A 140 10.55 -1.05 26.88
CA ASP A 140 10.05 -0.69 28.22
C ASP A 140 9.69 -1.88 29.14
N GLY A 141 10.13 -3.09 28.79
CA GLY A 141 9.82 -4.31 29.55
C GLY A 141 8.36 -4.71 29.47
N PHE A 142 7.58 -4.21 28.51
CA PHE A 142 6.19 -4.61 28.31
C PHE A 142 6.07 -6.05 27.77
N LEU A 143 6.91 -6.39 26.78
CA LEU A 143 7.01 -7.72 26.18
C LEU A 143 8.45 -8.23 26.23
N GLU A 144 8.60 -9.55 26.12
CA GLU A 144 9.90 -10.18 25.93
C GLU A 144 10.55 -9.73 24.60
N PRO A 145 11.87 -9.48 24.56
CA PRO A 145 12.59 -9.01 23.36
C PRO A 145 12.33 -9.82 22.08
N TRP A 146 12.19 -11.14 22.20
CA TRP A 146 11.94 -12.01 21.04
C TRP A 146 10.60 -11.73 20.37
N VAL A 147 9.60 -11.23 21.12
CA VAL A 147 8.27 -10.90 20.59
C VAL A 147 8.39 -9.81 19.55
N TYR A 148 9.13 -8.73 19.84
CA TYR A 148 9.37 -7.64 18.87
C TYR A 148 10.07 -8.15 17.61
N GLY A 149 11.03 -9.08 17.75
CA GLY A 149 11.71 -9.71 16.62
C GLY A 149 10.74 -10.50 15.73
N VAL A 150 9.87 -11.31 16.33
CA VAL A 150 8.85 -12.09 15.60
C VAL A 150 7.82 -11.18 14.94
N VAL A 151 7.31 -10.19 15.67
CA VAL A 151 6.25 -9.30 15.18
C VAL A 151 6.76 -8.38 14.07
N TYR A 152 7.83 -7.62 14.30
CA TYR A 152 8.33 -6.70 13.29
C TYR A 152 8.99 -7.42 12.12
N GLY A 153 9.72 -8.51 12.38
CA GLY A 153 10.26 -9.36 11.32
C GLY A 153 9.17 -9.93 10.42
N GLY A 154 8.09 -10.44 11.03
CA GLY A 154 6.89 -10.90 10.33
C GLY A 154 6.27 -9.81 9.46
N PHE A 155 6.00 -8.63 10.03
CA PHE A 155 5.43 -7.50 9.29
C PHE A 155 6.29 -7.00 8.13
N ILE A 156 7.61 -6.99 8.28
CA ILE A 156 8.52 -6.58 7.20
C ILE A 156 8.41 -7.57 6.03
N VAL A 157 8.49 -8.87 6.33
CA VAL A 157 8.39 -9.92 5.30
C VAL A 157 7.00 -9.88 4.67
N GLU A 158 5.95 -9.91 5.49
CA GLU A 158 4.55 -9.85 5.07
C GLU A 158 4.29 -8.63 4.18
N GLY A 159 4.67 -7.43 4.62
CA GLY A 159 4.49 -6.21 3.84
C GLY A 159 5.19 -6.29 2.49
N ALA A 160 6.43 -6.77 2.43
CA ALA A 160 7.16 -6.92 1.17
C ALA A 160 6.46 -7.87 0.19
N VAL A 161 6.06 -9.05 0.66
CA VAL A 161 5.48 -10.08 -0.22
C VAL A 161 4.01 -9.78 -0.56
N LEU A 162 3.22 -9.22 0.37
CA LEU A 162 1.84 -8.81 0.15
C LEU A 162 1.76 -7.64 -0.84
N MET A 163 2.58 -6.60 -0.66
CA MET A 163 2.64 -5.48 -1.61
C MET A 163 3.17 -5.93 -2.97
N GLY A 164 4.13 -6.85 -3.01
CA GLY A 164 4.59 -7.48 -4.24
C GLY A 164 3.47 -8.22 -4.97
N ALA A 165 2.73 -9.09 -4.28
CA ALA A 165 1.60 -9.82 -4.84
C ALA A 165 0.50 -8.88 -5.37
N PHE A 166 0.17 -7.85 -4.59
CA PHE A 166 -0.82 -6.86 -4.98
C PHE A 166 -0.35 -5.99 -6.15
N GLY A 167 0.92 -5.61 -6.20
CA GLY A 167 1.51 -4.88 -7.32
C GLY A 167 1.44 -5.67 -8.63
N LEU A 168 1.69 -6.99 -8.58
CA LEU A 168 1.49 -7.87 -9.74
C LEU A 168 0.02 -7.94 -10.15
N TYR A 169 -0.90 -8.05 -9.20
CA TYR A 169 -2.34 -8.01 -9.47
C TYR A 169 -2.78 -6.69 -10.14
N LEU A 170 -2.31 -5.55 -9.64
CA LEU A 170 -2.59 -4.25 -10.23
C LEU A 170 -1.98 -4.10 -11.62
N HIS A 171 -0.79 -4.65 -11.85
CA HIS A 171 -0.16 -4.66 -13.17
C HIS A 171 -1.03 -5.43 -14.19
N ASP A 172 -1.50 -6.61 -13.82
CA ASP A 172 -2.31 -7.45 -14.72
C ASP A 172 -3.64 -6.79 -15.06
N ARG A 173 -4.25 -6.09 -14.09
CA ARG A 173 -5.59 -5.54 -14.23
C ARG A 173 -5.63 -4.10 -14.76
N HIS A 174 -4.63 -3.29 -14.42
CA HIS A 174 -4.58 -1.85 -14.68
C HIS A 174 -3.28 -1.42 -15.36
N GLY A 175 -2.55 -2.36 -15.98
CA GLY A 175 -1.29 -2.14 -16.66
C GLY A 175 -1.27 -0.91 -17.58
N PRO A 176 -2.20 -0.78 -18.55
CA PRO A 176 -2.24 0.36 -19.47
C PRO A 176 -2.33 1.71 -18.77
N LEU A 177 -3.18 1.82 -17.73
CA LEU A 177 -3.32 3.03 -16.93
C LEU A 177 -2.03 3.35 -16.16
N LEU A 178 -1.45 2.35 -15.49
CA LEU A 178 -0.24 2.53 -14.66
C LEU A 178 1.01 2.86 -15.49
N HIS A 179 1.02 2.46 -16.77
CA HIS A 179 2.10 2.74 -17.71
C HIS A 179 1.89 4.03 -18.50
N ALA A 180 0.70 4.65 -18.41
CA ALA A 180 0.44 5.93 -19.04
C ALA A 180 1.36 7.02 -18.46
N PRO A 181 1.81 7.98 -19.30
CA PRO A 181 2.47 9.18 -18.83
C PRO A 181 1.58 9.96 -17.84
N ALA A 182 2.17 10.57 -16.81
CA ALA A 182 1.40 11.38 -15.86
C ALA A 182 0.66 12.54 -16.55
N THR A 183 1.20 13.11 -17.63
CA THR A 183 0.51 14.09 -18.48
C THR A 183 -0.79 13.57 -19.09
N ALA A 184 -0.83 12.31 -19.55
CA ALA A 184 -2.03 11.70 -20.11
C ALA A 184 -3.03 11.36 -18.99
N PHE A 185 -2.55 10.83 -17.87
CA PHE A 185 -3.38 10.54 -16.70
C PHE A 185 -4.08 11.79 -16.16
N ALA A 186 -3.35 12.90 -16.01
CA ALA A 186 -3.87 14.17 -15.52
C ALA A 186 -5.06 14.70 -16.34
N ARG A 187 -5.01 14.55 -17.66
CA ARG A 187 -6.11 14.98 -18.56
C ARG A 187 -7.37 14.13 -18.40
N ARG A 188 -7.22 12.86 -18.01
CA ARG A 188 -8.33 11.90 -17.85
C ARG A 188 -8.97 11.95 -16.45
N LEU A 189 -8.39 12.73 -15.53
CA LEU A 189 -8.94 12.89 -14.18
C LEU A 189 -10.11 13.87 -14.16
N PRO A 190 -11.26 13.48 -13.57
CA PRO A 190 -12.37 14.41 -13.34
C PRO A 190 -11.96 15.59 -12.45
N ALA A 191 -12.49 16.79 -12.75
CA ALA A 191 -12.25 17.99 -11.96
C ALA A 191 -12.48 17.83 -10.44
N PRO A 192 -13.58 17.21 -9.94
CA PRO A 192 -13.77 17.05 -8.50
C PRO A 192 -12.73 16.13 -7.86
N ALA A 193 -12.36 15.03 -8.52
CA ALA A 193 -11.32 14.12 -8.03
C ALA A 193 -9.96 14.81 -7.96
N ARG A 194 -9.64 15.65 -8.97
CA ARG A 194 -8.44 16.49 -8.97
C ARG A 194 -8.43 17.49 -7.82
N THR A 195 -9.52 18.19 -7.56
CA THR A 195 -9.61 19.16 -6.46
C THR A 195 -9.42 18.48 -5.10
N ALA A 196 -10.11 17.36 -4.87
CA ALA A 196 -9.96 16.57 -3.64
C ALA A 196 -8.52 16.07 -3.46
N ALA A 197 -7.89 15.56 -4.51
CA ALA A 197 -6.50 15.11 -4.47
C ALA A 197 -5.53 16.25 -4.15
N LEU A 198 -5.71 17.44 -4.72
CA LEU A 198 -4.86 18.60 -4.42
C LEU A 198 -5.07 19.12 -2.99
N ALA A 199 -6.30 19.10 -2.47
CA ALA A 199 -6.57 19.41 -1.07
C ALA A 199 -5.89 18.42 -0.13
N ALA A 200 -5.98 17.11 -0.42
CA ALA A 200 -5.25 16.07 0.30
C ALA A 200 -3.73 16.32 0.26
N ALA A 201 -3.17 16.66 -0.90
CA ALA A 201 -1.75 16.95 -1.04
C ALA A 201 -1.29 18.14 -0.18
N GLY A 202 -2.11 19.19 -0.06
CA GLY A 202 -1.84 20.34 0.80
C GLY A 202 -1.79 19.96 2.28
N LEU A 203 -2.76 19.17 2.75
CA LEU A 203 -2.79 18.67 4.12
C LEU A 203 -1.61 17.74 4.41
N LEU A 204 -1.31 16.79 3.52
CA LEU A 204 -0.16 15.89 3.63
C LEU A 204 1.18 16.64 3.65
N ALA A 205 1.30 17.72 2.88
CA ALA A 205 2.50 18.54 2.92
C ALA A 205 2.66 19.25 4.27
N ALA A 206 1.57 19.78 4.82
CA ALA A 206 1.57 20.45 6.12
C ALA A 206 1.88 19.48 7.26
N THR A 207 1.16 18.35 7.35
CA THR A 207 1.39 17.35 8.41
C THR A 207 2.76 16.70 8.26
N GLY A 208 3.20 16.39 7.03
CA GLY A 208 4.53 15.87 6.76
C GLY A 208 5.66 16.80 7.23
N ALA A 209 5.50 18.12 7.05
CA ALA A 209 6.45 19.10 7.57
C ALA A 209 6.47 19.15 9.11
N VAL A 210 5.31 19.01 9.76
CA VAL A 210 5.22 18.94 11.22
C VAL A 210 5.93 17.69 11.76
N HIS A 211 5.68 16.52 11.16
CA HIS A 211 6.36 15.27 11.54
C HIS A 211 7.87 15.35 11.36
N LEU A 212 8.36 15.95 10.27
CA LEU A 212 9.79 16.21 10.10
C LEU A 212 10.34 17.18 11.14
N ALA A 213 9.60 18.24 11.49
CA ALA A 213 10.02 19.16 12.52
C ALA A 213 10.15 18.46 13.88
N TRP A 214 9.18 17.63 14.25
CA TRP A 214 9.24 16.81 15.48
C TRP A 214 10.38 15.79 15.45
N ALA A 215 10.64 15.16 14.29
CA ALA A 215 11.80 14.29 14.09
C ALA A 215 13.12 15.03 14.35
N CYS A 216 13.22 16.28 13.89
CA CYS A 216 14.35 17.18 14.13
C CYS A 216 14.38 17.82 15.53
N GLY A 217 13.47 17.43 16.44
CA GLY A 217 13.47 17.85 17.84
C GLY A 217 12.66 19.11 18.15
N ALA A 218 11.84 19.60 17.20
CA ALA A 218 10.88 20.64 17.50
C ALA A 218 9.90 20.17 18.58
N ARG A 219 9.56 21.08 19.49
CA ARG A 219 8.73 20.78 20.69
C ARG A 219 7.34 21.38 20.63
N PHE A 220 7.04 22.17 19.61
CA PHE A 220 5.76 22.87 19.51
C PHE A 220 4.60 21.87 19.42
N GLY A 221 3.52 22.18 20.13
CA GLY A 221 2.31 21.38 20.13
C GLY A 221 2.43 20.01 20.79
N LEU A 222 3.59 19.60 21.33
CA LEU A 222 3.73 18.35 22.09
C LEU A 222 3.43 18.58 23.57
N THR A 223 2.85 17.58 24.22
CA THR A 223 2.68 17.57 25.69
C THR A 223 4.00 17.18 26.38
N ALA A 224 4.13 17.45 27.67
CA ALA A 224 5.32 17.08 28.45
C ALA A 224 5.58 15.58 28.40
N GLU A 225 4.53 14.77 28.46
CA GLU A 225 4.59 13.31 28.36
C GLU A 225 5.07 12.86 26.97
N ARG A 226 4.51 13.43 25.89
CA ARG A 226 4.97 13.13 24.53
C ARG A 226 6.41 13.55 24.28
N LEU A 227 6.89 14.61 24.94
CA LEU A 227 8.29 15.00 24.90
C LEU A 227 9.19 13.99 25.62
N ALA A 228 8.72 13.40 26.72
CA ALA A 228 9.45 12.34 27.42
C ALA A 228 9.52 11.04 26.61
N GLU A 229 8.46 10.71 25.87
CA GLU A 229 8.38 9.56 24.96
C GLU A 229 9.12 9.76 23.63
N LEU A 230 9.56 10.99 23.30
CA LEU A 230 10.21 11.29 22.02
C LEU A 230 11.70 10.90 22.02
N ASP A 231 11.97 9.61 22.18
CA ASP A 231 13.32 9.04 22.11
C ASP A 231 13.87 8.96 20.67
N GLY A 232 15.03 8.31 20.49
CA GLY A 232 15.66 8.15 19.17
C GLY A 232 14.82 7.35 18.17
N THR A 233 14.08 6.34 18.63
CA THR A 233 13.24 5.48 17.80
C THR A 233 11.92 6.17 17.45
N ALA A 234 11.34 6.90 18.40
CA ALA A 234 10.16 7.74 18.18
C ALA A 234 10.46 8.86 17.17
N ARG A 235 11.59 9.58 17.30
CA ARG A 235 11.99 10.62 16.32
C ARG A 235 12.19 10.05 14.93
N LEU A 236 12.80 8.87 14.81
CA LEU A 236 12.96 8.19 13.54
C LEU A 236 11.60 7.87 12.91
N THR A 237 10.66 7.38 13.71
CA THR A 237 9.29 7.09 13.27
C THR A 237 8.58 8.36 12.79
N GLN A 238 8.73 9.48 13.50
CA GLN A 238 8.25 10.80 13.05
C GLN A 238 8.89 11.18 11.69
N GLY A 239 10.19 10.95 11.53
CA GLY A 239 10.90 11.22 10.28
C GLY A 239 10.35 10.42 9.10
N VAL A 240 10.15 9.11 9.29
CA VAL A 240 9.57 8.22 8.28
C VAL A 240 8.16 8.64 7.90
N GLN A 241 7.30 8.95 8.88
CA GLN A 241 5.95 9.44 8.62
C GLN A 241 5.97 10.75 7.83
N GLY A 242 6.84 11.69 8.23
CA GLY A 242 7.02 12.96 7.53
C GLY A 242 7.47 12.80 6.07
N VAL A 243 8.45 11.94 5.81
CA VAL A 243 8.93 11.63 4.46
C VAL A 243 7.83 10.99 3.62
N LEU A 244 7.09 10.02 4.16
CA LEU A 244 6.01 9.36 3.43
C LEU A 244 4.86 10.33 3.10
N ALA A 245 4.47 11.19 4.04
CA ALA A 245 3.44 12.20 3.82
C ALA A 245 3.87 13.20 2.72
N LEU A 246 5.11 13.68 2.75
CA LEU A 246 5.65 14.56 1.71
C LEU A 246 5.77 13.86 0.36
N ALA A 247 6.21 12.59 0.34
CA ALA A 247 6.25 11.79 -0.88
C ALA A 247 4.84 11.61 -1.47
N ALA A 248 3.81 11.43 -0.64
CA ALA A 248 2.43 11.39 -1.10
C ALA A 248 1.95 12.73 -1.63
N ALA A 249 2.29 13.85 -0.99
CA ALA A 249 1.97 15.18 -1.49
C ALA A 249 2.60 15.42 -2.86
N VAL A 250 3.90 15.16 -3.01
CA VAL A 250 4.64 15.32 -4.27
C VAL A 250 4.10 14.36 -5.33
N GLY A 251 3.92 13.09 -5.01
CA GLY A 251 3.37 12.09 -5.93
C GLY A 251 1.98 12.48 -6.43
N THR A 252 1.13 12.98 -5.55
CA THR A 252 -0.21 13.46 -5.91
C THR A 252 -0.13 14.67 -6.84
N VAL A 253 0.68 15.68 -6.52
CA VAL A 253 0.84 16.88 -7.36
C VAL A 253 1.40 16.51 -8.74
N VAL A 254 2.42 15.66 -8.80
CA VAL A 254 3.03 15.19 -10.06
C VAL A 254 2.02 14.43 -10.92
N ALA A 255 1.23 13.54 -10.32
CA ALA A 255 0.21 12.77 -11.03
C ALA A 255 -0.93 13.65 -11.54
N VAL A 256 -1.46 14.53 -10.69
CA VAL A 256 -2.68 15.31 -10.94
C VAL A 256 -2.43 16.52 -11.84
N ARG A 257 -1.26 17.15 -11.74
CA ARG A 257 -0.85 18.26 -12.63
C ARG A 257 -0.12 17.79 -13.89
N GLY A 258 0.22 16.51 -13.98
CA GLY A 258 0.91 15.95 -15.14
C GLY A 258 2.31 16.53 -15.33
N LEU A 259 3.06 16.73 -14.25
CA LEU A 259 4.37 17.43 -14.28
C LEU A 259 5.51 16.62 -14.90
N THR A 260 5.24 15.39 -15.34
CA THR A 260 6.26 14.50 -15.91
C THR A 260 5.69 13.65 -17.04
N ARG A 261 6.57 13.27 -17.99
CA ARG A 261 6.28 12.25 -19.00
C ARG A 261 6.55 10.83 -18.50
N ALA A 262 7.12 10.68 -17.30
CA ALA A 262 7.31 9.38 -16.67
C ALA A 262 5.98 8.68 -16.38
N ARG A 263 6.04 7.36 -16.20
CA ARG A 263 4.89 6.50 -15.90
C ARG A 263 4.24 6.91 -14.59
N VAL A 264 2.91 7.02 -14.56
CA VAL A 264 2.15 7.46 -13.38
C VAL A 264 2.21 6.49 -12.19
N ARG A 265 2.66 5.25 -12.40
CA ARG A 265 2.77 4.22 -11.34
C ARG A 265 3.51 4.68 -10.08
N LEU A 266 4.63 5.41 -10.22
CA LEU A 266 5.45 5.83 -9.09
C LEU A 266 4.79 6.97 -8.31
N PRO A 267 4.36 8.07 -8.96
CA PRO A 267 3.55 9.10 -8.32
C PRO A 267 2.30 8.54 -7.61
N LEU A 268 1.60 7.61 -8.25
CA LEU A 268 0.38 7.01 -7.68
C LEU A 268 0.68 6.08 -6.50
N ALA A 269 1.76 5.30 -6.56
CA ALA A 269 2.20 4.48 -5.44
C ALA A 269 2.59 5.34 -4.23
N ALA A 270 3.35 6.42 -4.45
CA ALA A 270 3.71 7.36 -3.40
C ALA A 270 2.46 8.02 -2.77
N ALA A 271 1.53 8.51 -3.60
CA ALA A 271 0.26 9.07 -3.15
C ALA A 271 -0.57 8.06 -2.34
N CYS A 272 -0.68 6.82 -2.83
CA CYS A 272 -1.43 5.74 -2.19
C CYS A 272 -0.84 5.37 -0.82
N VAL A 273 0.45 5.05 -0.78
CA VAL A 273 1.14 4.58 0.44
C VAL A 273 1.23 5.68 1.49
N GLY A 274 1.65 6.89 1.13
CA GLY A 274 1.84 7.94 2.13
C GLY A 274 0.52 8.52 2.65
N SER A 275 -0.55 8.60 1.82
CA SER A 275 -1.87 8.97 2.32
C SER A 275 -2.48 7.91 3.24
N ALA A 276 -2.23 6.63 2.95
CA ALA A 276 -2.59 5.54 3.85
C ALA A 276 -1.79 5.58 5.14
N ALA A 277 -0.50 5.91 5.09
CA ALA A 277 0.36 6.00 6.26
C ALA A 277 -0.12 7.12 7.21
N ALA A 278 -0.40 8.31 6.66
CA ALA A 278 -0.98 9.41 7.41
C ALA A 278 -2.33 9.01 8.04
N PHE A 279 -3.24 8.41 7.25
CA PHE A 279 -4.53 7.95 7.77
C PHE A 279 -4.40 6.87 8.84
N GLY A 280 -3.55 5.86 8.64
CA GLY A 280 -3.45 4.72 9.52
C GLY A 280 -2.75 5.04 10.84
N TRP A 281 -1.63 5.75 10.79
CA TRP A 281 -0.82 6.06 11.98
C TRP A 281 -1.30 7.29 12.72
N GLY A 282 -1.47 8.39 11.98
CA GLY A 282 -1.88 9.67 12.52
C GLY A 282 -3.36 9.73 12.81
N GLY A 283 -4.17 9.43 11.78
CA GLY A 283 -5.62 9.45 11.91
C GLY A 283 -6.16 8.35 12.82
N LEU A 284 -6.18 7.09 12.36
CA LEU A 284 -6.80 5.99 13.07
C LEU A 284 -6.12 5.71 14.43
N LEU A 285 -4.82 5.43 14.44
CA LEU A 285 -4.13 5.08 15.69
C LEU A 285 -3.89 6.30 16.59
N GLY A 286 -3.56 7.46 16.01
CA GLY A 286 -3.35 8.70 16.76
C GLY A 286 -4.65 9.25 17.37
N ASP A 287 -5.75 9.31 16.63
CA ASP A 287 -7.05 9.74 17.18
C ASP A 287 -7.56 8.76 18.24
N LEU A 288 -7.45 7.44 18.01
CA LEU A 288 -7.81 6.44 19.03
C LEU A 288 -6.95 6.58 20.29
N GLY A 289 -5.64 6.81 20.14
CA GLY A 289 -4.75 7.10 21.25
C GLY A 289 -5.11 8.39 21.98
N ALA A 290 -5.49 9.44 21.26
CA ALA A 290 -5.92 10.70 21.83
C ALA A 290 -7.24 10.56 22.62
N LEU A 291 -8.17 9.75 22.14
CA LEU A 291 -9.43 9.43 22.82
C LEU A 291 -9.24 8.52 24.04
N ALA A 292 -8.27 7.59 23.98
CA ALA A 292 -7.95 6.69 25.08
C ALA A 292 -7.23 7.40 26.25
N ARG A 293 -6.58 8.54 25.98
CA ARG A 293 -5.94 9.38 27.00
C ARG A 293 -6.99 10.05 27.90
N ASN A 294 -6.78 9.98 29.21
CA ASN A 294 -7.71 10.52 30.21
C ASN A 294 -7.41 11.99 30.54
N ALA A 295 -8.25 12.61 31.38
CA ALA A 295 -8.12 14.01 31.78
C ALA A 295 -6.79 14.36 32.49
N GLN A 296 -6.08 13.36 33.01
CA GLN A 296 -4.78 13.54 33.67
C GLN A 296 -3.62 13.59 32.66
N HIS A 297 -3.82 13.03 31.46
CA HIS A 297 -2.79 12.92 30.41
C HIS A 297 -3.33 13.34 29.03
N PRO A 298 -3.98 14.50 28.87
CA PRO A 298 -4.69 14.87 27.65
C PRO A 298 -3.73 15.11 26.48
N SER A 299 -4.16 14.76 25.27
CA SER A 299 -3.48 15.21 24.04
C SER A 299 -3.63 16.72 23.87
N SER A 300 -2.62 17.38 23.29
CA SER A 300 -2.74 18.80 22.99
C SER A 300 -3.74 19.03 21.84
N ALA A 301 -4.38 20.20 21.82
CA ALA A 301 -5.25 20.60 20.71
C ALA A 301 -4.52 20.61 19.36
N PHE A 302 -3.22 20.93 19.37
CA PHE A 302 -2.40 20.92 18.16
C PHE A 302 -2.19 19.51 17.62
N MET A 303 -1.90 18.52 18.48
CA MET A 303 -1.77 17.12 18.07
C MET A 303 -3.07 16.60 17.47
N ILE A 304 -4.20 16.87 18.14
CA ILE A 304 -5.52 16.48 17.64
C ILE A 304 -5.78 17.12 16.26
N ALA A 305 -5.40 18.38 16.06
CA ALA A 305 -5.54 19.03 14.76
C ALA A 305 -4.67 18.37 13.68
N VAL A 306 -3.45 17.93 14.02
CA VAL A 306 -2.58 17.17 13.10
C VAL A 306 -3.23 15.85 12.72
N TYR A 307 -3.68 15.05 13.70
CA TYR A 307 -4.33 13.76 13.44
C TYR A 307 -5.62 13.90 12.62
N ALA A 308 -6.45 14.89 12.93
CA ALA A 308 -7.64 15.21 12.15
C ALA A 308 -7.30 15.61 10.70
N ALA A 309 -6.22 16.38 10.49
CA ALA A 309 -5.75 16.75 9.17
C ALA A 309 -5.24 15.54 8.38
N GLU A 310 -4.55 14.59 9.04
CA GLU A 310 -4.12 13.33 8.43
C GLU A 310 -5.29 12.42 8.06
N THR A 311 -6.29 12.31 8.94
CA THR A 311 -7.56 11.64 8.68
C THR A 311 -8.25 12.24 7.45
N ALA A 312 -8.42 13.56 7.42
CA ALA A 312 -9.04 14.25 6.30
C ALA A 312 -8.27 14.06 5.00
N ALA A 313 -6.94 14.18 5.04
CA ALA A 313 -6.09 14.02 3.88
C ALA A 313 -6.18 12.60 3.29
N GLY A 314 -6.14 11.58 4.15
CA GLY A 314 -6.30 10.18 3.76
C GLY A 314 -7.65 9.90 3.10
N LEU A 315 -8.75 10.36 3.70
CA LEU A 315 -10.10 10.19 3.16
C LEU A 315 -10.30 10.92 1.83
N LEU A 316 -9.77 12.15 1.71
CA LEU A 316 -9.80 12.90 0.45
C LEU A 316 -9.00 12.20 -0.65
N ALA A 317 -7.80 11.69 -0.34
CA ALA A 317 -6.98 10.93 -1.29
C ALA A 317 -7.66 9.62 -1.71
N LEU A 318 -8.24 8.89 -0.76
CA LEU A 318 -8.98 7.65 -1.03
C LEU A 318 -10.21 7.92 -1.90
N GLY A 319 -11.01 8.93 -1.56
CA GLY A 319 -12.19 9.33 -2.34
C GLY A 319 -11.84 9.79 -3.75
N ALA A 320 -10.76 10.56 -3.90
CA ALA A 320 -10.23 10.95 -5.21
C ALA A 320 -9.77 9.73 -6.01
N GLY A 321 -9.14 8.74 -5.39
CA GLY A 321 -8.74 7.49 -6.03
C GLY A 321 -9.94 6.65 -6.48
N LEU A 322 -10.93 6.46 -5.61
CA LEU A 322 -12.13 5.65 -5.87
C LEU A 322 -13.01 6.23 -6.99
N THR A 323 -13.02 7.55 -7.16
CA THR A 323 -13.81 8.23 -8.20
C THR A 323 -12.98 8.49 -9.48
N GLY A 324 -11.70 8.87 -9.32
CA GLY A 324 -10.83 9.28 -10.41
C GLY A 324 -10.20 8.12 -11.19
N LEU A 325 -9.75 7.05 -10.52
CA LEU A 325 -9.07 5.94 -11.19
C LEU A 325 -9.99 5.17 -12.15
N PRO A 326 -11.27 4.87 -11.81
CA PRO A 326 -12.17 4.22 -12.76
C PRO A 326 -12.49 5.09 -13.98
N ALA A 327 -12.60 6.41 -13.81
CA ALA A 327 -12.79 7.34 -14.93
C ALA A 327 -11.58 7.34 -15.86
N ALA A 328 -10.38 7.51 -15.29
CA ALA A 328 -9.14 7.51 -16.07
C ALA A 328 -8.87 6.18 -16.79
N ASN A 329 -9.24 5.05 -16.15
CA ASN A 329 -9.10 3.73 -16.75
C ASN A 329 -10.02 3.55 -17.97
N ARG A 330 -11.29 3.98 -17.89
CA ARG A 330 -12.25 3.88 -19.01
C ARG A 330 -11.78 4.67 -20.23
N SER A 331 -11.30 5.90 -20.03
CA SER A 331 -10.74 6.70 -21.14
C SER A 331 -9.51 6.05 -21.77
N THR A 332 -8.67 5.39 -20.97
CA THR A 332 -7.48 4.69 -21.48
C THR A 332 -7.84 3.50 -22.37
N VAL A 333 -8.89 2.75 -22.01
CA VAL A 333 -9.36 1.59 -22.79
C VAL A 333 -10.07 2.03 -24.07
N GLY A 334 -10.88 3.10 -24.01
CA GLY A 334 -11.57 3.66 -25.18
C GLY A 334 -10.59 4.10 -26.27
N GLU A 335 -9.57 4.89 -25.92
CA GLU A 335 -8.54 5.36 -26.88
C GLU A 335 -7.77 4.19 -27.54
N ALA A 336 -7.54 3.10 -26.80
CA ALA A 336 -6.85 1.93 -27.34
C ALA A 336 -7.73 1.13 -28.32
N SER A 337 -9.05 1.11 -28.11
CA SER A 337 -10.00 0.47 -29.03
C SER A 337 -10.13 1.24 -30.34
N GLU A 338 -10.27 2.57 -30.25
CA GLU A 338 -10.37 3.45 -31.43
C GLU A 338 -9.11 3.40 -32.30
N ALA A 339 -7.92 3.33 -31.67
CA ALA A 339 -6.66 3.21 -32.40
C ALA A 339 -6.53 1.86 -33.12
N GLY A 340 -7.06 0.77 -32.55
CA GLY A 340 -7.05 -0.55 -33.19
C GLY A 340 -8.00 -0.64 -34.38
N GLU A 341 -9.21 -0.07 -34.26
CA GLU A 341 -10.19 -0.02 -35.36
C GLU A 341 -9.68 0.83 -36.55
N ALA A 342 -8.98 1.93 -36.29
CA ALA A 342 -8.37 2.76 -37.33
C ALA A 342 -7.26 2.02 -38.11
N ASP A 343 -6.47 1.18 -37.44
CA ASP A 343 -5.38 0.40 -38.05
C ASP A 343 -5.94 -0.76 -38.90
N GLU A 344 -7.01 -1.43 -38.43
CA GLU A 344 -7.72 -2.45 -39.21
C GLU A 344 -8.42 -1.87 -40.45
N ALA A 345 -9.06 -0.69 -40.32
CA ALA A 345 -9.69 -0.01 -41.45
C ALA A 345 -8.66 0.49 -42.49
N GLY A 346 -7.50 0.98 -42.04
CA GLY A 346 -6.39 1.39 -42.91
C GLY A 346 -5.73 0.20 -43.63
N GLY A 347 -5.57 -0.93 -42.94
CA GLY A 347 -5.04 -2.17 -43.52
C GLY A 347 -5.96 -2.79 -44.58
N ALA A 348 -7.28 -2.74 -44.37
CA ALA A 348 -8.27 -3.23 -45.34
C ALA A 348 -8.32 -2.36 -46.61
N ALA A 349 -8.13 -1.04 -46.50
CA ALA A 349 -8.09 -0.13 -47.65
C ALA A 349 -6.79 -0.28 -48.48
N GLY A 350 -5.66 -0.65 -47.85
CA GLY A 350 -4.39 -0.88 -48.54
C GLY A 350 -4.32 -2.19 -49.32
N ALA A 351 -5.08 -3.21 -48.92
CA ALA A 351 -5.11 -4.52 -49.58
C ALA A 351 -5.97 -4.55 -50.87
N GLY A 352 -6.88 -3.58 -51.06
CA GLY A 352 -7.78 -3.53 -52.21
C GLY A 352 -7.23 -2.82 -53.46
N ALA A 353 -6.03 -2.23 -53.41
CA ALA A 353 -5.51 -1.36 -54.48
C ALA A 353 -4.39 -1.99 -55.34
N GLY A 354 -4.10 -3.29 -55.19
CA GLY A 354 -2.93 -3.95 -55.81
C GLY A 354 -3.17 -4.78 -57.08
N GLU A 355 -4.41 -5.11 -57.43
CA GLU A 355 -4.71 -6.01 -58.56
C GLU A 355 -5.53 -5.27 -59.63
N GLY A 356 -4.86 -4.67 -60.62
CA GLY A 356 -5.57 -4.15 -61.80
C GLY A 356 -4.86 -3.06 -62.60
N ALA A 357 -3.58 -3.23 -62.95
CA ALA A 357 -2.97 -2.36 -63.97
C ALA A 357 -1.91 -3.12 -64.79
N GLY A 358 -2.43 -3.89 -65.75
CA GLY A 358 -2.00 -4.02 -67.16
C GLY A 358 -0.53 -4.25 -67.54
N ARG A 359 -0.34 -4.99 -68.63
CA ARG A 359 0.48 -4.59 -69.79
C ARG A 359 0.25 -5.54 -70.99
N PRO A 360 0.63 -5.11 -72.21
CA PRO A 360 -0.21 -5.07 -73.42
C PRO A 360 -0.27 -6.36 -74.24
#